data_AF-A0A2E2B5Z8-F1
#
_entry.id   AF-A0A2E2B5Z8-F1
#
_cell.length_a   1.000
_cell.length_b   1.000
_cell.length_c   1.000
_cell.angle_alpha   90.00
_cell.angle_beta   90.00
_cell.angle_gamma   90.00
#
_symmetry.space_group_name_H-M   'P 1'
#
loop_
_entity.id
_entity.type
_entity.pdbx_description
1 polymer ?
#
loop_
_entity_poly.entity_id
_entity_poly.type
_entity_poly.pdbx_seq_one_letter_code
_entity_poly.pdbx_strand_id
1 'polypeptide(L)'
;MPMQIQIYEKLDADLLREIRMYLQTNTQVGAVSSDHDPRWLSVLTNALDHRTFVITARDEQQLVGYLPLALVTSRLFGRFLVSLPYLNLAGVVAENDAVATALITEASDLARVHDVQYMELRHGNALPHENLTKQRDEKVRMV
;
A
#
# COMPACT_ATOMS: atom_id res chain seq x y z
N MET A 1 -15.90 -2.69 -18.25
CA MET A 1 -15.11 -3.96 -18.28
C MET A 1 -14.90 -4.42 -16.84
N PRO A 2 -14.44 -5.65 -16.53
CA PRO A 2 -14.11 -5.97 -15.14
C PRO A 2 -12.89 -5.15 -14.68
N MET A 3 -12.91 -4.72 -13.42
CA MET A 3 -11.78 -4.09 -12.74
C MET A 3 -10.53 -4.98 -12.83
N GLN A 4 -9.37 -4.37 -13.12
CA GLN A 4 -8.09 -5.07 -13.27
C GLN A 4 -7.15 -4.73 -12.12
N ILE A 5 -6.53 -5.74 -11.53
CA ILE A 5 -5.46 -5.56 -10.54
C ILE A 5 -4.10 -5.82 -11.18
N GLN A 6 -3.12 -4.97 -10.88
CA GLN A 6 -1.76 -5.11 -11.34
C GLN A 6 -0.76 -4.86 -10.21
N ILE A 7 0.29 -5.69 -10.15
CA ILE A 7 1.39 -5.59 -9.19
C ILE A 7 2.66 -5.14 -9.93
N TYR A 8 3.32 -4.11 -9.39
CA TYR A 8 4.56 -3.56 -9.93
C TYR A 8 5.69 -3.68 -8.91
N GLU A 9 6.80 -4.30 -9.30
CA GLU A 9 8.04 -4.32 -8.51
C GLU A 9 9.02 -3.21 -8.90
N LYS A 10 8.83 -2.63 -10.10
CA LYS A 10 9.65 -1.54 -10.63
C LYS A 10 8.75 -0.33 -10.84
N LEU A 11 9.12 0.78 -10.22
CA LEU A 11 8.40 2.04 -10.30
C LEU A 11 9.09 2.96 -11.30
N ASP A 12 8.61 2.95 -12.54
CA ASP A 12 9.08 3.89 -13.55
C ASP A 12 8.46 5.29 -13.38
N ALA A 13 8.96 6.26 -14.14
CA ALA A 13 8.55 7.65 -14.03
C ALA A 13 7.07 7.87 -14.40
N ASP A 14 6.51 7.06 -15.29
CA ASP A 14 5.13 7.19 -15.73
C ASP A 14 4.16 6.67 -14.68
N LEU A 15 4.44 5.51 -14.09
CA LEU A 15 3.67 4.96 -12.98
C LEU A 15 3.71 5.90 -11.76
N LEU A 16 4.90 6.42 -11.41
CA LEU A 16 5.05 7.39 -10.31
C LEU A 16 4.23 8.67 -10.56
N ARG A 17 4.22 9.15 -11.80
CA ARG A 17 3.45 10.34 -12.20
C ARG A 17 1.96 10.08 -12.11
N GLU A 18 1.49 8.95 -12.63
CA GLU A 18 0.09 8.55 -12.61
C GLU A 18 -0.46 8.41 -11.19
N ILE A 19 0.21 7.64 -10.33
CA ILE A 19 -0.20 7.44 -8.93
C ILE A 19 -0.26 8.77 -8.21
N ARG A 20 0.73 9.65 -8.39
CA ARG A 20 0.71 10.97 -7.76
C ARG A 20 -0.45 11.83 -8.24
N MET A 21 -0.79 11.80 -9.52
CA MET A 21 -1.97 12.52 -10.03
C MET A 21 -3.24 11.97 -9.39
N TYR A 22 -3.38 10.64 -9.32
CA TYR A 22 -4.51 9.98 -8.65
C TYR A 22 -4.62 10.39 -7.17
N LEU A 23 -3.51 10.38 -6.41
CA LEU A 23 -3.49 10.79 -5.00
C LEU A 23 -3.87 12.27 -4.80
N GLN A 24 -3.60 13.13 -5.79
CA GLN A 24 -3.97 14.55 -5.75
C GLN A 24 -5.46 14.78 -6.08
N THR A 25 -6.02 13.98 -6.99
CA THR A 25 -7.42 14.10 -7.41
C THR A 25 -8.38 13.36 -6.49
N ASN A 26 -7.90 12.33 -5.79
CA ASN A 26 -8.72 11.52 -4.89
C ASN A 26 -8.83 12.21 -3.52
N THR A 27 -9.76 13.17 -3.44
CA THR A 27 -10.10 13.91 -2.23
C THR A 27 -11.03 13.12 -1.31
N GLN A 28 -10.74 11.84 -1.02
CA GLN A 28 -11.29 11.24 0.19
C GLN A 28 -10.71 12.03 1.38
N VAL A 29 -11.49 13.01 1.85
CA VAL A 29 -11.11 13.99 2.86
C VAL A 29 -10.60 13.26 4.11
N GLY A 30 -9.29 13.38 4.38
CA GLY A 30 -8.64 12.84 5.58
C GLY A 30 -7.94 11.49 5.46
N ALA A 31 -7.97 10.82 4.29
CA ALA A 31 -7.33 9.51 4.11
C ALA A 31 -5.95 9.56 3.45
N VAL A 32 -5.71 10.53 2.55
CA VAL A 32 -4.45 10.66 1.81
C VAL A 32 -3.53 11.70 2.44
N SER A 33 -2.25 11.36 2.60
CA SER A 33 -1.20 12.21 3.17
C SER A 33 0.07 12.15 2.32
N SER A 34 1.06 12.98 2.62
CA SER A 34 2.39 12.94 1.99
C SER A 34 3.09 11.58 2.12
N ASP A 35 2.72 10.80 3.13
CA ASP A 35 3.25 9.46 3.37
C ASP A 35 2.81 8.45 2.30
N HIS A 36 1.75 8.74 1.53
CA HIS A 36 1.30 7.89 0.42
C HIS A 36 2.11 8.11 -0.87
N ASP A 37 2.98 9.12 -0.93
CA ASP A 37 3.74 9.43 -2.14
C ASP A 37 4.62 8.22 -2.55
N PRO A 38 4.46 7.67 -3.76
CA PRO A 38 5.14 6.45 -4.17
C PRO A 38 6.67 6.62 -4.28
N ARG A 39 7.18 7.86 -4.30
CA ARG A 39 8.63 8.11 -4.27
C ARG A 39 9.29 7.62 -3.00
N TRP A 40 8.54 7.48 -1.89
CA TRP A 40 9.07 6.84 -0.68
C TRP A 40 9.49 5.39 -0.94
N LEU A 41 8.77 4.64 -1.79
CA LEU A 41 9.18 3.27 -2.17
C LEU A 41 10.50 3.26 -2.94
N SER A 42 10.76 4.28 -3.76
CA SER A 42 12.06 4.44 -4.41
C SER A 42 13.18 4.69 -3.39
N VAL A 43 12.91 5.46 -2.32
CA VAL A 43 13.87 5.66 -1.22
C VAL A 43 14.13 4.34 -0.49
N LEU A 44 13.08 3.59 -0.14
CA LEU A 44 13.23 2.29 0.53
C LEU A 44 14.02 1.29 -0.32
N THR A 45 13.78 1.26 -1.63
CA THR A 45 14.52 0.39 -2.56
C THR A 45 15.98 0.83 -2.67
N ASN A 46 16.24 2.10 -2.97
CA ASN A 46 17.57 2.56 -3.34
C ASN A 46 18.49 2.81 -2.14
N ALA A 47 17.95 3.26 -1.00
CA ALA A 47 18.74 3.63 0.17
C ALA A 47 18.77 2.54 1.24
N LEU A 48 17.72 1.73 1.36
CA LEU A 48 17.57 0.72 2.41
C LEU A 48 17.51 -0.73 1.90
N ASP A 49 17.66 -0.93 0.59
CA ASP A 49 17.69 -2.25 -0.06
C ASP A 49 16.44 -3.10 0.25
N HIS A 50 15.29 -2.44 0.42
CA HIS A 50 14.01 -3.13 0.59
C HIS A 50 13.39 -3.45 -0.76
N ARG A 51 12.82 -4.65 -0.90
CA ARG A 51 11.96 -4.94 -2.05
C ARG A 51 10.62 -4.23 -1.86
N THR A 52 10.20 -3.44 -2.84
CA THR A 52 8.92 -2.73 -2.79
C THR A 52 7.98 -3.19 -3.87
N PHE A 53 6.69 -3.08 -3.59
CA PHE A 53 5.61 -3.41 -4.50
C PHE A 53 4.61 -2.26 -4.51
N VAL A 54 3.99 -2.05 -5.67
CA VAL A 54 2.77 -1.25 -5.80
C VAL A 54 1.69 -2.15 -6.35
N ILE A 55 0.54 -2.19 -5.69
CA ILE A 55 -0.67 -2.81 -6.23
C ILE A 55 -1.61 -1.69 -6.68
N THR A 56 -2.08 -1.75 -7.92
CA THR A 56 -3.05 -0.81 -8.47
C THR A 56 -4.33 -1.52 -8.87
N ALA A 57 -5.46 -0.85 -8.71
CA ALA A 57 -6.73 -1.25 -9.28
C ALA A 57 -7.14 -0.28 -10.38
N ARG A 58 -7.59 -0.81 -11.51
CA ARG A 58 -8.04 -0.02 -12.66
C ARG A 58 -9.45 -0.37 -13.06
N ASP A 59 -10.27 0.65 -13.29
CA ASP A 59 -11.49 0.50 -14.06
C ASP A 59 -11.23 1.05 -15.47
N GLU A 60 -11.37 0.17 -16.46
CA GLU A 60 -10.91 0.41 -17.83
C GLU A 60 -9.43 0.83 -17.90
N GLN A 61 -9.15 2.13 -18.06
CA GLN A 61 -7.80 2.70 -18.08
C GLN A 61 -7.53 3.62 -16.89
N GLN A 62 -8.54 3.91 -16.07
CA GLN A 62 -8.44 4.85 -14.96
C GLN A 62 -7.98 4.12 -13.70
N LEU A 63 -7.02 4.73 -13.01
CA LEU A 63 -6.56 4.26 -11.71
C LEU A 63 -7.64 4.59 -10.66
N VAL A 64 -8.23 3.56 -10.05
CA VAL A 64 -9.29 3.67 -9.04
C VAL A 64 -8.84 3.19 -7.65
N GLY A 65 -7.59 2.70 -7.57
CA GLY A 65 -7.03 2.21 -6.32
C GLY A 65 -5.51 2.03 -6.35
N TYR A 66 -4.88 2.24 -5.20
CA TYR A 66 -3.43 2.19 -5.00
C TYR A 66 -3.10 1.66 -3.60
N LEU A 67 -2.14 0.75 -3.52
CA LEU A 67 -1.59 0.23 -2.27
C LEU A 67 -0.06 0.09 -2.37
N PRO A 68 0.72 0.92 -1.66
CA PRO A 68 2.16 0.74 -1.52
C PRO A 68 2.46 -0.39 -0.54
N LEU A 69 3.52 -1.17 -0.81
CA LEU A 69 4.02 -2.22 0.06
C LEU A 69 5.54 -2.29 0.00
N ALA A 70 6.16 -2.66 1.12
CA ALA A 70 7.58 -2.98 1.23
C ALA A 70 7.76 -4.29 2.00
N LEU A 71 8.54 -5.19 1.42
CA LEU A 71 8.96 -6.43 2.06
C LEU A 71 10.23 -6.16 2.87
N VAL A 72 10.06 -6.08 4.18
CA VAL A 72 11.16 -5.91 5.14
C VAL A 72 11.65 -7.28 5.57
N THR A 73 12.94 -7.54 5.36
CA THR A 73 13.57 -8.83 5.70
C THR A 73 14.65 -8.63 6.75
N SER A 74 14.53 -9.32 7.87
CA SER A 74 15.50 -9.33 8.97
C SER A 74 15.90 -10.76 9.31
N ARG A 75 17.20 -10.99 9.54
CA ARG A 75 17.69 -12.30 10.00
C ARG A 75 17.25 -12.65 11.42
N LEU A 76 17.02 -11.64 12.26
CA LEU A 76 16.64 -11.83 13.66
C LEU A 76 15.13 -11.87 13.86
N PHE A 77 14.40 -11.13 13.03
CA PHE A 77 12.96 -10.91 13.23
C PHE A 77 12.10 -11.58 12.16
N GLY A 78 12.66 -12.08 11.06
CA GLY A 78 11.88 -12.69 9.97
C GLY A 78 11.49 -11.68 8.89
N ARG A 79 10.38 -11.95 8.20
CA ARG A 79 9.93 -11.20 7.02
C ARG A 79 8.55 -10.59 7.26
N PHE A 80 8.37 -9.36 6.83
CA PHE A 80 7.14 -8.60 7.01
C PHE A 80 6.77 -7.89 5.72
N LEU A 81 5.47 -7.87 5.39
CA LEU A 81 4.96 -7.04 4.32
C LEU A 81 4.27 -5.82 4.93
N VAL A 82 4.85 -4.64 4.77
CA VAL A 82 4.36 -3.42 5.43
C VAL A 82 4.02 -2.40 4.37
N SER A 83 2.89 -1.71 4.48
CA SER A 83 2.46 -0.76 3.45
C SER A 83 3.48 0.37 3.23
N LEU A 84 4.00 0.93 4.33
CA LEU A 84 5.23 1.71 4.30
C LEU A 84 5.92 1.65 5.68
N PRO A 85 7.12 1.08 5.79
CA PRO A 85 7.89 1.13 7.03
C PRO A 85 8.31 2.57 7.31
N TYR A 86 8.46 2.91 8.60
CA TYR A 86 8.95 4.21 9.11
C TYR A 86 7.98 5.40 8.99
N LEU A 87 7.00 5.36 8.10
CA LEU A 87 5.95 6.39 8.01
C LEU A 87 4.69 6.04 8.81
N ASN A 88 3.82 7.02 8.99
CA ASN A 88 2.70 6.94 9.90
C ASN A 88 1.41 6.50 9.22
N LEU A 89 1.19 6.95 7.99
CA LEU A 89 -0.10 6.83 7.33
C LEU A 89 0.08 6.55 5.83
N ALA A 90 0.14 5.28 5.44
CA ALA A 90 0.34 4.89 4.04
C ALA A 90 -0.44 3.60 3.75
N GLY A 91 -1.76 3.66 3.94
CA GLY A 91 -2.65 2.52 3.75
C GLY A 91 -3.14 2.39 2.30
N VAL A 92 -4.13 1.56 2.07
CA VAL A 92 -4.84 1.51 0.79
C VAL A 92 -5.56 2.83 0.52
N VAL A 93 -5.45 3.32 -0.71
CA VAL A 93 -6.23 4.45 -1.23
C VAL A 93 -7.09 3.92 -2.35
N ALA A 94 -8.40 3.90 -2.15
CA ALA A 94 -9.35 3.29 -3.07
C ALA A 94 -10.60 4.16 -3.19
N GLU A 95 -11.24 4.16 -4.36
CA GLU A 95 -12.48 4.92 -4.58
C GLU A 95 -13.69 4.37 -3.81
N ASN A 96 -13.68 3.06 -3.49
CA ASN A 96 -14.73 2.41 -2.72
C ASN A 96 -14.22 1.13 -2.03
N ASP A 97 -15.05 0.56 -1.15
CA ASP A 97 -14.72 -0.63 -0.34
C ASP A 97 -14.44 -1.88 -1.18
N ALA A 98 -15.07 -2.04 -2.35
CA ALA A 98 -14.83 -3.18 -3.24
C ALA A 98 -13.42 -3.12 -3.84
N VAL A 99 -12.99 -1.93 -4.26
CA VAL A 99 -11.62 -1.69 -4.74
C VAL A 99 -10.61 -1.91 -3.60
N ALA A 100 -10.88 -1.38 -2.40
CA ALA A 100 -10.02 -1.59 -1.24
C ALA A 100 -9.86 -3.09 -0.91
N THR A 101 -10.98 -3.83 -0.92
CA THR A 101 -11.01 -5.27 -0.65
C THR A 101 -10.18 -6.04 -1.67
N ALA A 102 -10.32 -5.73 -2.96
CA ALA A 102 -9.55 -6.39 -4.01
C ALA A 102 -8.03 -6.14 -3.84
N LEU A 103 -7.63 -4.90 -3.54
CA LEU A 103 -6.22 -4.57 -3.29
C LEU A 103 -5.65 -5.29 -2.06
N ILE A 104 -6.41 -5.36 -0.95
CA ILE A 104 -5.98 -6.04 0.27
C ILE A 104 -5.92 -7.56 0.08
N THR A 105 -6.81 -8.13 -0.72
CA THR A 105 -6.79 -9.55 -1.09
C THR A 105 -5.50 -9.88 -1.83
N GLU A 106 -5.15 -9.10 -2.85
CA GLU A 106 -3.91 -9.28 -3.61
C GLU A 106 -2.65 -9.06 -2.75
N ALA A 107 -2.69 -8.10 -1.82
CA ALA A 107 -1.61 -7.91 -0.85
C ALA A 107 -1.46 -9.10 0.11
N SER A 108 -2.58 -9.74 0.49
CA SER A 108 -2.60 -10.92 1.34
C SER A 108 -2.03 -12.15 0.61
N ASP A 109 -2.33 -12.29 -0.68
CA ASP A 109 -1.72 -13.33 -1.52
C ASP A 109 -0.22 -13.08 -1.73
N LEU A 110 0.18 -11.83 -1.95
CA LEU A 110 1.59 -11.45 -2.03
C LEU A 110 2.33 -11.75 -0.71
N ALA A 111 1.71 -11.48 0.43
CA ALA A 111 2.23 -11.82 1.75
C ALA A 111 2.47 -13.34 1.90
N ARG A 112 1.50 -14.16 1.46
CA ARG A 112 1.60 -15.62 1.46
C ARG A 112 2.70 -16.13 0.53
N VAL A 113 2.79 -15.62 -0.70
CA VAL A 113 3.85 -15.97 -1.66
C VAL A 113 5.24 -15.67 -1.11
N HIS A 114 5.37 -14.58 -0.35
CA HIS A 114 6.63 -14.20 0.28
C HIS A 114 6.85 -14.77 1.68
N ASP A 115 6.00 -15.67 2.17
CA ASP A 115 6.15 -16.32 3.47
C ASP A 115 6.47 -15.31 4.61
N VAL A 116 5.68 -14.24 4.67
CA VAL A 116 5.83 -13.21 5.70
C VAL A 116 5.12 -13.62 6.98
N GLN A 117 5.66 -13.23 8.12
CA GLN A 117 5.05 -13.53 9.42
C GLN A 117 3.76 -12.74 9.65
N TYR A 118 3.71 -11.51 9.15
CA TYR A 118 2.50 -10.69 9.13
C TYR A 118 2.55 -9.65 8.01
N MET A 119 1.36 -9.19 7.65
CA MET A 119 1.16 -8.00 6.84
C MET A 119 0.65 -6.86 7.75
N GLU A 120 1.20 -5.66 7.60
CA GLU A 120 0.76 -4.46 8.33
C GLU A 120 0.39 -3.36 7.33
N LEU A 121 -0.87 -2.92 7.38
CA LEU A 121 -1.37 -1.81 6.57
C LEU A 121 -1.70 -0.60 7.44
N ARG A 122 -1.04 0.53 7.18
CA ARG A 122 -1.10 1.74 8.02
C ARG A 122 -2.19 2.71 7.56
N HIS A 123 -3.46 2.39 7.84
CA HIS A 123 -4.61 3.22 7.47
C HIS A 123 -4.95 4.30 8.50
N GLY A 124 -5.61 5.37 8.05
CA GLY A 124 -6.08 6.44 8.91
C GLY A 124 -7.41 6.13 9.59
N ASN A 125 -8.20 5.25 8.96
CA ASN A 125 -9.50 4.77 9.41
C ASN A 125 -9.50 3.23 9.39
N ALA A 126 -10.34 2.62 10.23
CA ALA A 126 -10.53 1.17 10.21
C ALA A 126 -11.16 0.74 8.88
N LEU A 127 -10.59 -0.27 8.24
CA LEU A 127 -11.12 -0.90 7.04
C LEU A 127 -11.43 -2.36 7.35
N PRO A 128 -12.71 -2.77 7.31
CA PRO A 128 -13.06 -4.16 7.56
C PRO A 128 -12.59 -5.04 6.40
N HIS A 129 -11.79 -6.06 6.70
CA HIS A 129 -11.35 -7.06 5.74
C HIS A 129 -11.05 -8.37 6.47
N GLU A 130 -11.46 -9.52 5.91
CA GLU A 130 -11.32 -10.82 6.58
C GLU A 130 -9.86 -11.19 6.92
N ASN A 131 -8.92 -10.80 6.05
CA ASN A 131 -7.48 -11.03 6.26
C ASN A 131 -6.82 -10.01 7.21
N LEU A 132 -7.51 -8.95 7.62
CA LEU A 132 -7.00 -7.98 8.60
C LEU A 132 -7.48 -8.35 10.01
N THR A 133 -6.79 -9.33 10.60
CA THR A 133 -7.22 -10.00 11.84
C THR A 133 -6.93 -9.22 13.13
N LYS A 134 -6.17 -8.13 13.06
CA LYS A 134 -5.80 -7.29 14.21
C LYS A 134 -5.84 -5.81 13.82
N GLN A 135 -6.43 -5.00 14.70
CA GLN A 135 -6.37 -3.53 14.62
C GLN A 135 -5.46 -3.01 15.74
N ARG A 136 -4.61 -2.04 15.43
CA ARG A 136 -3.72 -1.37 16.39
C ARG A 136 -3.82 0.14 16.23
N ASP A 137 -4.51 0.80 17.15
CA ASP A 137 -4.80 2.24 17.16
C ASP A 137 -3.99 3.02 18.22
N GLU A 138 -3.14 2.33 18.98
CA GLU A 138 -2.30 2.89 20.05
C GLU A 138 -1.20 3.87 19.57
N LYS A 139 -1.08 4.14 18.26
CA LYS A 139 0.02 4.94 17.72
C LYS A 139 -0.27 6.43 17.91
N VAL A 140 0.53 7.09 18.74
CA VAL A 140 0.48 8.54 18.99
C VAL A 140 0.72 9.30 17.68
N ARG A 141 -0.23 10.14 17.28
CA ARG A 141 -0.01 11.16 16.23
C ARG A 141 0.67 12.36 16.88
N MET A 142 1.87 12.72 16.43
CA MET A 142 2.46 14.00 16.77
C MET A 142 1.67 15.08 16.03
N VAL A 143 0.88 15.87 16.78
CA VAL A 143 0.10 17.02 16.28
C VAL A 143 0.88 18.31 16.44
#